data_AF-A0A1H6BN00-F1
#
_entry.id   AF-A0A1H6BN00-F1
#
_cell.length_a   1.000
_cell.length_b   1.000
_cell.length_c   1.000
_cell.angle_alpha   90.00
_cell.angle_beta   90.00
_cell.angle_gamma   90.00
#
_symmetry.space_group_name_H-M   'P 1'
#
loop_
_entity.id
_entity.type
_entity.pdbx_description
1 polymer ?
#
loop_
_entity_poly.entity_id
_entity_poly.type
_entity_poly.pdbx_seq_one_letter_code
_entity_poly.pdbx_strand_id
1 'polypeptide(L)'
;MRPARTPAGPAVSRRTLLGGAVSAAALGGCAEKGPRVPAPLPDVAVLTAAIAAEQRLVALYEAALRAHPGLGKRLNPVLAHHREHLGALRRHYIPGTEKVTATASPAAPPEVPGKESQVLGLLRRVEGEAAGARVNDVQRVTPEMAQLLASIGACEAGHAAMLTEDEG
;
A
#
# COMPACT_ATOMS: atom_id res chain seq x y z
N MET A 1 -21.73 -46.18 34.17
CA MET A 1 -21.85 -45.27 33.00
C MET A 1 -20.61 -45.47 32.13
N ARG A 2 -20.77 -45.71 30.82
CA ARG A 2 -19.78 -46.13 29.77
C ARG A 2 -18.53 -45.18 29.64
N PRO A 3 -17.41 -45.53 28.94
CA PRO A 3 -17.36 -46.33 27.70
C PRO A 3 -16.14 -47.27 27.46
N ALA A 4 -16.22 -47.93 26.29
CA ALA A 4 -15.46 -49.04 25.75
C ALA A 4 -14.18 -48.65 24.99
N ARG A 5 -13.26 -49.62 24.86
CA ARG A 5 -12.02 -49.56 24.06
C ARG A 5 -12.29 -49.60 22.55
N THR A 6 -11.63 -48.71 21.80
CA THR A 6 -11.43 -48.77 20.34
C THR A 6 -10.17 -49.56 19.99
N PRO A 7 -10.19 -50.40 18.94
CA PRO A 7 -8.97 -50.80 18.25
C PRO A 7 -8.90 -50.33 16.78
N ALA A 8 -7.70 -49.85 16.44
CA ALA A 8 -6.93 -49.97 15.19
C ALA A 8 -7.61 -49.92 13.80
N GLY A 9 -7.16 -48.97 12.95
CA GLY A 9 -7.19 -49.12 11.49
C GLY A 9 -5.98 -49.91 10.97
N PRO A 10 -5.63 -49.92 9.67
CA PRO A 10 -6.38 -49.55 8.45
C PRO A 10 -6.49 -50.73 7.46
N ALA A 11 -7.36 -50.63 6.45
CA ALA A 11 -7.29 -51.52 5.27
C ALA A 11 -7.55 -50.70 3.99
N VAL A 12 -6.49 -50.16 3.41
CA VAL A 12 -6.53 -49.59 2.06
C VAL A 12 -6.39 -50.73 1.06
N SER A 13 -7.48 -51.03 0.37
CA SER A 13 -7.53 -52.08 -0.64
C SER A 13 -6.88 -51.62 -1.94
N ARG A 14 -6.03 -52.51 -2.46
CA ARG A 14 -5.25 -52.39 -3.69
C ARG A 14 -6.15 -52.69 -4.88
N ARG A 15 -6.35 -51.73 -5.78
CA ARG A 15 -6.77 -52.05 -7.16
C ARG A 15 -6.16 -51.09 -8.17
N THR A 16 -5.11 -51.62 -8.76
CA THR A 16 -4.39 -51.29 -9.98
C THR A 16 -5.29 -50.91 -11.15
N LEU A 17 -4.94 -49.85 -11.88
CA LEU A 17 -4.99 -49.84 -13.34
C LEU A 17 -3.79 -49.05 -13.90
N LEU A 18 -2.87 -49.79 -14.52
CA LEU A 18 -1.84 -49.29 -15.43
C LEU A 18 -2.51 -48.85 -16.73
N GLY A 19 -2.16 -47.66 -17.21
CA GLY A 19 -2.42 -47.22 -18.58
C GLY A 19 -1.32 -46.24 -19.01
N GLY A 20 -0.27 -46.76 -19.63
CA GLY A 20 0.75 -45.95 -20.28
C GLY A 20 0.38 -45.67 -21.73
N ALA A 21 0.78 -44.49 -22.25
CA ALA A 21 1.14 -44.31 -23.65
C ALA A 21 1.72 -42.92 -23.95
N VAL A 22 2.98 -42.96 -24.43
CA VAL A 22 3.55 -42.24 -25.58
C VAL A 22 3.74 -40.71 -25.51
N SER A 23 5.02 -40.35 -25.49
CA SER A 23 5.57 -39.02 -25.73
C SER A 23 5.33 -38.55 -27.17
N ALA A 24 4.86 -37.32 -27.34
CA ALA A 24 5.02 -36.55 -28.57
C ALA A 24 5.86 -35.30 -28.25
N ALA A 25 7.09 -35.30 -28.76
CA ALA A 25 7.96 -34.14 -28.77
C ALA A 25 7.44 -33.15 -29.82
N ALA A 26 7.00 -31.98 -29.37
CA ALA A 26 6.78 -30.81 -30.22
C ALA A 26 7.91 -29.81 -29.97
N LEU A 27 8.78 -29.62 -30.96
CA LEU A 27 9.76 -28.54 -31.01
C LEU A 27 9.01 -27.23 -31.27
N GLY A 28 8.78 -26.45 -30.21
CA GLY A 28 8.11 -25.16 -30.28
C GLY A 28 8.72 -24.17 -29.28
N GLY A 29 9.59 -23.31 -29.78
CA GLY A 29 10.19 -22.12 -29.15
C GLY A 29 10.02 -21.92 -27.64
N CYS A 30 11.03 -22.32 -26.87
CA CYS A 30 11.24 -21.79 -25.53
C CYS A 30 11.70 -20.33 -25.66
N ALA A 31 10.75 -19.39 -25.73
CA ALA A 31 11.03 -18.06 -25.21
C ALA A 31 11.39 -18.26 -23.74
N GLU A 32 12.65 -17.98 -23.38
CA GLU A 32 13.12 -18.09 -22.01
C GLU A 32 12.20 -17.25 -21.12
N LYS A 33 11.36 -17.95 -20.36
CA LYS A 33 10.54 -17.33 -19.32
C LYS A 33 11.52 -17.00 -18.21
N GLY A 34 12.12 -15.82 -18.29
CA GLY A 34 13.01 -15.28 -17.27
C GLY A 34 12.37 -15.46 -15.88
N PRO A 35 13.19 -15.59 -14.80
CA PRO A 35 12.70 -15.91 -13.48
C PRO A 35 11.51 -15.02 -13.11
N ARG A 36 10.33 -15.63 -12.92
CA ARG A 36 9.15 -14.88 -12.48
C ARG A 36 9.41 -14.45 -11.04
N VAL A 37 9.66 -13.17 -10.84
CA VAL A 37 9.79 -12.58 -9.50
C VAL A 37 8.48 -12.86 -8.75
N PRO A 38 8.51 -13.51 -7.57
CA PRO A 38 7.33 -13.72 -6.77
C PRO A 38 6.66 -12.38 -6.45
N ALA A 39 5.32 -12.33 -6.47
CA ALA A 39 4.61 -11.14 -6.02
C ALA A 39 4.91 -10.90 -4.52
N PRO A 40 5.12 -9.65 -4.09
CA PRO A 40 5.26 -9.34 -2.67
C PRO A 40 4.05 -9.82 -1.88
N LEU A 41 4.25 -10.13 -0.60
CA LEU A 41 3.15 -10.38 0.31
C LEU A 41 2.22 -9.14 0.32
N PRO A 42 0.89 -9.32 0.46
CA PRO A 42 -0.07 -8.22 0.40
C PRO A 42 0.32 -7.01 1.27
N ASP A 43 0.77 -7.24 2.49
CA ASP A 43 1.25 -6.21 3.42
C ASP A 43 2.43 -5.41 2.86
N VAL A 44 3.40 -6.05 2.21
CA VAL A 44 4.59 -5.36 1.66
C VAL A 44 4.18 -4.46 0.49
N ALA A 45 3.31 -4.95 -0.38
CA ALA A 45 2.81 -4.17 -1.52
C ALA A 45 1.99 -2.95 -1.05
N VAL A 46 1.08 -3.14 -0.10
CA VAL A 46 0.27 -2.06 0.48
C VAL A 46 1.14 -1.07 1.24
N LEU A 47 2.08 -1.55 2.07
CA LEU A 47 3.00 -0.69 2.82
C LEU A 47 3.87 0.17 1.88
N THR A 48 4.43 -0.44 0.84
CA THR A 48 5.26 0.28 -0.14
C THR A 48 4.45 1.34 -0.88
N ALA A 49 3.21 1.03 -1.25
CA ALA A 49 2.29 1.98 -1.87
C ALA A 49 1.92 3.14 -0.91
N ALA A 50 1.66 2.85 0.37
CA ALA A 50 1.37 3.85 1.39
C ALA A 50 2.57 4.78 1.64
N ILE A 51 3.79 4.24 1.71
CA ILE A 51 5.03 5.03 1.81
C ILE A 51 5.16 5.98 0.61
N ALA A 52 4.94 5.47 -0.60
CA ALA A 52 5.02 6.28 -1.82
C ALA A 52 3.94 7.37 -1.85
N ALA A 53 2.73 7.10 -1.32
CA ALA A 53 1.66 8.07 -1.22
C ALA A 53 2.01 9.20 -0.24
N GLU A 54 2.50 8.87 0.96
CA GLU A 54 2.93 9.87 1.94
C GLU A 54 4.08 10.73 1.44
N GLN A 55 5.03 10.15 0.70
CA GLN A 55 6.10 10.93 0.05
C GLN A 55 5.55 11.96 -0.95
N ARG A 56 4.53 11.61 -1.72
CA ARG A 56 3.88 12.53 -2.67
C ARG A 56 3.12 13.64 -1.94
N LEU A 57 2.42 13.32 -0.84
CA LEU A 57 1.75 14.32 0.00
C LEU A 57 2.75 15.30 0.60
N VAL A 58 3.83 14.80 1.22
CA VAL A 58 4.91 15.64 1.76
C VAL A 58 5.46 16.58 0.68
N ALA A 59 5.78 16.05 -0.51
CA ALA A 59 6.31 16.87 -1.61
C ALA A 59 5.32 17.95 -2.08
N LEU A 60 4.01 17.63 -2.14
CA LEU A 60 2.96 18.56 -2.52
C LEU A 60 2.79 19.68 -1.47
N TYR A 61 2.77 19.34 -0.18
CA TYR A 61 2.70 20.33 0.90
C TYR A 61 3.92 21.26 0.92
N GLU A 62 5.12 20.71 0.72
CA GLU A 62 6.34 21.52 0.60
C GLU A 62 6.30 22.44 -0.61
N ALA A 63 5.76 21.98 -1.74
CA ALA A 63 5.57 22.81 -2.93
C ALA A 63 4.53 23.91 -2.70
N ALA A 64 3.41 23.59 -2.06
CA ALA A 64 2.38 24.56 -1.66
C ALA A 64 2.96 25.65 -0.75
N LEU A 65 3.74 25.28 0.26
CA LEU A 65 4.41 26.23 1.16
C LEU A 65 5.45 27.10 0.47
N ARG A 66 6.18 26.56 -0.52
CA ARG A 66 7.11 27.35 -1.34
C ARG A 66 6.40 28.38 -2.20
N ALA A 67 5.26 27.99 -2.80
CA ALA A 67 4.48 28.87 -3.67
C ALA A 67 3.66 29.91 -2.87
N HIS A 68 3.15 29.53 -1.69
CA HIS A 68 2.24 30.33 -0.87
C HIS A 68 2.67 30.33 0.61
N PRO A 69 3.75 31.07 0.98
CA PRO A 69 4.25 31.11 2.35
C PRO A 69 3.23 31.60 3.39
N GLY A 70 2.23 32.39 2.96
CA GLY A 70 1.14 32.90 3.80
C GLY A 70 0.30 31.79 4.46
N LEU A 71 0.22 30.62 3.82
CA LEU A 71 -0.49 29.45 4.34
C LEU A 71 0.29 28.69 5.44
N GLY A 72 1.51 29.13 5.78
CA GLY A 72 2.42 28.44 6.68
C GLY A 72 1.82 28.04 8.03
N LYS A 73 1.05 28.92 8.68
CA LYS A 73 0.41 28.62 9.97
C LYS A 73 -0.57 27.45 9.88
N ARG A 74 -1.23 27.31 8.74
CA ARG A 74 -2.26 26.29 8.50
C ARG A 74 -1.64 24.97 8.02
N LEU A 75 -0.67 25.04 7.11
CA LEU A 75 -0.14 23.84 6.44
C LEU A 75 1.04 23.19 7.18
N ASN A 76 1.82 23.92 7.97
CA ASN A 76 2.97 23.34 8.67
C ASN A 76 2.60 22.20 9.66
N PRO A 77 1.54 22.32 10.48
CA PRO A 77 1.12 21.22 11.36
C PRO A 77 0.73 19.97 10.58
N VAL A 78 0.04 20.13 9.45
CA VAL A 78 -0.39 19.00 8.61
C VAL A 78 0.82 18.33 7.94
N LEU A 79 1.75 19.13 7.39
CA LEU A 79 3.02 18.62 6.86
C LEU A 79 3.84 17.87 7.92
N ALA A 80 3.83 18.31 9.18
CA ALA A 80 4.50 17.59 10.27
C ALA A 80 3.86 16.20 10.49
N HIS A 81 2.53 16.11 10.53
CA HIS A 81 1.84 14.83 10.65
C HIS A 81 2.16 13.86 9.50
N HIS A 82 2.18 14.30 8.23
CA HIS A 82 2.58 13.42 7.11
C HIS A 82 4.01 12.89 7.25
N ARG A 83 4.93 13.72 7.75
CA ARG A 83 6.31 13.25 8.01
C ARG A 83 6.34 12.21 9.13
N GLU A 84 5.51 12.37 10.16
CA GLU A 84 5.35 11.39 11.23
C GLU A 84 4.73 10.09 10.73
N HIS A 85 3.68 10.15 9.89
CA HIS A 85 3.07 8.99 9.24
C HIS A 85 4.08 8.25 8.37
N LEU A 86 4.82 8.96 7.52
CA LEU A 86 5.88 8.40 6.69
C LEU A 86 6.95 7.71 7.54
N GLY A 87 7.33 8.32 8.67
CA GLY A 87 8.21 7.73 9.67
C GLY A 87 7.64 6.45 10.26
N ALA A 88 6.34 6.43 10.60
CA ALA A 88 5.65 5.26 11.13
C ALA A 88 5.64 4.11 10.11
N LEU A 89 5.20 4.35 8.88
CA LEU A 89 5.18 3.34 7.82
C LEU A 89 6.59 2.77 7.57
N ARG A 90 7.62 3.61 7.50
CA ARG A 90 9.01 3.16 7.30
C ARG A 90 9.53 2.26 8.40
N ARG A 91 9.06 2.38 9.65
CA ARG A 91 9.46 1.47 10.74
C ARG A 91 8.96 0.03 10.52
N HIS A 92 7.87 -0.14 9.78
CA HIS A 92 7.35 -1.46 9.42
C HIS A 92 7.95 -2.01 8.12
N TYR A 93 8.78 -1.23 7.42
CA TYR A 93 9.47 -1.68 6.21
C TYR A 93 10.80 -2.35 6.58
N ILE A 94 10.95 -3.64 6.25
CA ILE A 94 12.18 -4.40 6.44
C ILE A 94 12.87 -4.55 5.06
N PRO A 95 14.00 -3.87 4.82
CA PRO A 95 14.75 -4.02 3.57
C PRO A 95 15.26 -5.45 3.39
N GLY A 96 15.15 -6.01 2.18
CA GLY A 96 15.80 -7.28 1.80
C GLY A 96 14.89 -8.40 1.30
N THR A 97 13.57 -8.21 1.26
CA THR A 97 12.62 -9.17 0.65
C THR A 97 12.33 -8.89 -0.83
N GLU A 98 12.79 -7.76 -1.36
CA GLU A 98 12.63 -7.39 -2.77
C GLU A 98 13.98 -7.45 -3.48
N LYS A 99 14.09 -8.34 -4.46
CA LYS A 99 15.24 -8.36 -5.37
C LYS A 99 15.14 -7.09 -6.22
N VAL A 100 16.04 -6.15 -5.95
CA VAL A 100 16.12 -4.82 -6.55
C VAL A 100 16.02 -4.87 -8.08
N THR A 101 14.86 -4.50 -8.63
CA THR A 101 14.73 -3.99 -10.01
C THR A 101 13.79 -2.79 -10.13
N ALA A 102 13.28 -2.24 -9.02
CA ALA A 102 12.50 -1.00 -9.07
C ALA A 102 13.44 0.21 -9.11
N THR A 103 13.90 0.57 -10.30
CA THR A 103 14.47 1.90 -10.53
C THR A 103 13.34 2.90 -10.33
N ALA A 104 13.26 3.49 -9.13
CA ALA A 104 12.31 4.55 -8.86
C ALA A 104 12.65 5.73 -9.77
N SER A 105 11.89 5.90 -10.85
CA SER A 105 12.02 7.05 -11.72
C SER A 105 11.64 8.30 -10.90
N PRO A 106 12.41 9.39 -10.97
CA PRO A 106 12.06 10.62 -10.27
C PRO A 106 10.64 11.03 -10.67
N ALA A 107 9.77 11.18 -9.67
CA ALA A 107 8.44 11.71 -9.89
C ALA A 107 8.57 13.17 -10.36
N ALA A 108 7.75 13.55 -11.34
CA ALA A 108 7.65 14.94 -11.74
C ALA A 108 7.27 15.80 -10.51
N PRO A 109 7.80 17.04 -10.40
CA PRO A 109 7.43 17.91 -9.30
C PRO A 109 5.91 18.15 -9.30
N PRO A 110 5.29 18.24 -8.11
CA PRO A 110 3.86 18.48 -8.03
C PRO A 110 3.52 19.86 -8.60
N GLU A 111 2.48 19.90 -9.44
CA GLU A 111 1.94 21.14 -9.98
C GLU A 111 1.07 21.83 -8.91
N VAL A 112 1.40 23.08 -8.58
CA VAL A 112 0.72 23.86 -7.55
C VAL A 112 -0.03 25.02 -8.21
N PRO A 113 -1.35 25.13 -8.02
CA PRO A 113 -2.14 26.25 -8.54
C PRO A 113 -1.63 27.62 -8.07
N GLY A 114 -1.86 28.65 -8.90
CA GLY A 114 -1.41 30.02 -8.62
C GLY A 114 -2.24 30.78 -7.58
N LYS A 115 -3.42 30.27 -7.18
CA LYS A 115 -4.29 30.91 -6.18
C LYS A 115 -4.35 30.07 -4.91
N GLU A 116 -4.28 30.70 -3.74
CA GLU A 116 -4.33 30.01 -2.43
C GLU A 116 -5.58 29.15 -2.27
N SER A 117 -6.77 29.64 -2.64
CA SER A 117 -8.01 28.86 -2.57
C SER A 117 -7.97 27.57 -3.41
N GLN A 118 -7.40 27.66 -4.62
CA GLN A 118 -7.20 26.50 -5.48
C GLN A 118 -6.20 25.50 -4.89
N VAL A 119 -5.17 25.98 -4.19
CA VAL A 119 -4.23 25.13 -3.47
C VAL A 119 -4.92 24.41 -2.30
N LEU A 120 -5.72 25.12 -1.51
CA LEU A 120 -6.49 24.51 -0.42
C LEU A 120 -7.49 23.47 -0.93
N GLY A 121 -8.20 23.77 -2.03
CA GLY A 121 -9.09 22.82 -2.70
C GLY A 121 -8.37 21.59 -3.24
N LEU A 122 -7.17 21.77 -3.82
CA LEU A 122 -6.32 20.67 -4.25
C LEU A 122 -5.89 19.79 -3.06
N LEU A 123 -5.36 20.41 -2.00
CA LEU A 123 -4.90 19.71 -0.80
C LEU A 123 -6.05 18.94 -0.14
N ARG A 124 -7.21 19.58 0.06
CA ARG A 124 -8.41 18.92 0.59
C ARG A 124 -8.80 17.68 -0.20
N ARG A 125 -8.76 17.75 -1.54
CA ARG A 125 -9.09 16.62 -2.40
C ARG A 125 -8.10 15.47 -2.22
N VAL A 126 -6.80 15.74 -2.26
CA VAL A 126 -5.79 14.67 -2.14
C VAL A 126 -5.77 14.03 -0.76
N GLU A 127 -6.07 14.77 0.30
CA GLU A 127 -6.28 14.22 1.65
C GLU A 127 -7.46 13.26 1.69
N GLY A 128 -8.60 13.67 1.10
CA GLY A 128 -9.78 12.81 1.00
C GLY A 128 -9.53 11.55 0.18
N GLU A 129 -8.80 11.66 -0.94
CA GLU A 129 -8.38 10.52 -1.76
C GLU A 129 -7.44 9.58 -0.98
N ALA A 130 -6.50 10.13 -0.21
CA ALA A 130 -5.59 9.36 0.63
C ALA A 130 -6.35 8.60 1.72
N ALA A 131 -7.24 9.28 2.45
CA ALA A 131 -8.08 8.66 3.48
C ALA A 131 -8.93 7.52 2.90
N GLY A 132 -9.55 7.75 1.74
CA GLY A 132 -10.30 6.72 1.02
C GLY A 132 -9.44 5.53 0.60
N ALA A 133 -8.19 5.77 0.18
CA ALA A 133 -7.25 4.70 -0.12
C ALA A 133 -6.95 3.85 1.13
N ARG A 134 -6.71 4.47 2.30
CA ARG A 134 -6.47 3.73 3.55
C ARG A 134 -7.64 2.84 3.94
N VAL A 135 -8.88 3.30 3.78
CA VAL A 135 -10.10 2.49 4.03
C VAL A 135 -10.16 1.25 3.13
N ASN A 136 -9.65 1.32 1.91
CA ASN A 136 -9.56 0.15 1.02
C ASN A 136 -8.38 -0.76 1.40
N ASP A 137 -7.26 -0.17 1.81
CA ASP A 137 -6.03 -0.89 2.14
C ASP A 137 -6.18 -1.77 3.39
N VAL A 138 -6.93 -1.33 4.41
CA VAL A 138 -7.12 -2.07 5.67
C VAL A 138 -7.74 -3.46 5.48
N GLN A 139 -8.46 -3.70 4.37
CA GLN A 139 -9.08 -4.99 4.06
C GLN A 139 -8.08 -6.01 3.48
N ARG A 140 -6.85 -5.58 3.18
CA ARG A 140 -5.87 -6.34 2.39
C ARG A 140 -4.63 -6.73 3.17
N VAL A 141 -4.57 -6.37 4.45
CA VAL A 141 -3.37 -6.47 5.29
C VAL A 141 -3.65 -7.17 6.61
N THR A 142 -2.60 -7.51 7.35
CA THR A 142 -2.72 -8.03 8.72
C THR A 142 -3.37 -7.03 9.68
N PRO A 143 -3.98 -7.49 10.80
CA PRO A 143 -4.68 -6.60 11.74
C PRO A 143 -3.83 -5.47 12.32
N GLU A 144 -2.54 -5.73 12.58
CA GLU A 144 -1.61 -4.71 13.08
C GLU A 144 -1.40 -3.58 12.06
N MET A 145 -1.12 -3.96 10.79
CA MET A 145 -0.98 -2.99 9.70
C MET A 145 -2.31 -2.27 9.42
N ALA A 146 -3.44 -2.97 9.51
CA ALA A 146 -4.76 -2.37 9.35
C ALA A 146 -5.02 -1.28 10.40
N GLN A 147 -4.62 -1.50 11.66
CA GLN A 147 -4.75 -0.49 12.71
C GLN A 147 -3.92 0.76 12.39
N LEU A 148 -2.67 0.60 11.94
CA LEU A 148 -1.83 1.72 11.55
C LEU A 148 -2.44 2.51 10.38
N LEU A 149 -2.85 1.81 9.30
CA LEU A 149 -3.44 2.45 8.12
C LEU A 149 -4.77 3.12 8.44
N ALA A 150 -5.60 2.54 9.31
CA ALA A 150 -6.84 3.15 9.77
C ALA A 150 -6.57 4.45 10.55
N SER A 151 -5.57 4.46 11.44
CA SER A 151 -5.19 5.65 12.18
C SER A 151 -4.70 6.77 11.25
N ILE A 152 -3.86 6.43 10.26
CA ILE A 152 -3.39 7.39 9.25
C ILE A 152 -4.56 7.92 8.42
N GLY A 153 -5.43 7.05 7.93
CA GLY A 153 -6.60 7.45 7.14
C GLY A 153 -7.58 8.35 7.91
N ALA A 154 -7.73 8.13 9.23
CA ALA A 154 -8.53 9.01 10.07
C ALA A 154 -7.89 10.41 10.21
N CYS A 155 -6.56 10.49 10.35
CA CYS A 155 -5.83 11.76 10.34
C CYS A 155 -5.98 12.50 9.00
N GLU A 156 -5.76 11.81 7.87
CA GLU A 156 -5.93 12.36 6.51
C GLU A 156 -7.37 12.89 6.31
N ALA A 157 -8.40 12.17 6.77
CA ALA A 157 -9.79 12.65 6.74
C ALA A 157 -9.99 13.93 7.58
N GLY A 158 -9.35 14.00 8.75
CA GLY A 158 -9.33 15.21 9.58
C GLY A 158 -8.63 16.39 8.90
N HIS A 159 -7.52 16.13 8.20
CA HIS A 159 -6.80 17.12 7.40
C HIS A 159 -7.68 17.65 6.25
N ALA A 160 -8.38 16.77 5.53
CA ALA A 160 -9.34 17.17 4.52
C ALA A 160 -10.46 18.07 5.10
N ALA A 161 -10.97 17.74 6.28
CA ALA A 161 -12.02 18.50 6.95
C ALA A 161 -11.56 19.88 7.42
N MET A 162 -10.31 20.03 7.87
CA MET A 162 -9.77 21.33 8.31
C MET A 162 -9.30 22.23 7.16
N LEU A 163 -9.25 21.73 5.92
CA LEU A 163 -8.84 22.48 4.73
C LEU A 163 -10.02 23.12 3.97
N THR A 164 -11.16 23.32 4.63
CA THR A 164 -12.29 24.07 4.08
C THR A 164 -11.91 25.52 3.83
N GLU A 165 -12.39 26.12 2.74
CA GLU A 165 -12.22 27.55 2.52
C GLU A 165 -12.83 28.29 3.73
N ASP A 166 -12.09 29.21 4.35
CA ASP A 166 -12.73 30.17 5.23
C ASP A 166 -13.60 31.01 4.29
N GLU A 167 -14.93 30.98 4.51
CA GLU A 167 -15.88 31.88 3.86
C GLU A 167 -15.46 33.31 4.22
N GLY A 168 -14.65 33.92 3.36
CA GLY A 168 -14.26 35.32 3.42
C GLY A 168 -15.33 36.21 2.83
#